data_AF-A0A7Y4X2N1-F1
#
_entry.id   AF-A0A7Y4X2N1-F1
#
_cell.length_a   1.000
_cell.length_b   1.000
_cell.length_c   1.000
_cell.angle_alpha   90.00
_cell.angle_beta   90.00
_cell.angle_gamma   90.00
#
_symmetry.space_group_name_H-M   'P 1'
#
loop_
_entity.id
_entity.type
_entity.pdbx_description
1 polymer ?
#
loop_
_entity_poly.entity_id
_entity_poly.type
_entity_poly.pdbx_seq_one_letter_code
_entity_poly.pdbx_strand_id
1 'polypeptide(L)'
;PKPERIALDKKVTQANVALGHVGITRANPDYYAVQVMNYILGAGGFGSRLMDKIREELGLVYHVGSSFSARKHAGPFTVSLQTKNESATQALDETMQVIRRFTEEGPTDKELEAAKSYLINSFPLRLVSNRDVSSLLPVIEFHELGLDYPDRYPTIIGGITREQVHAAAKNYLHLDQMLQVVVADLAQAGLANKP
;
A
#
# COMPACT_ATOMS: atom_id res chain seq x y z
N PRO A 1 8.35 15.44 5.52
CA PRO A 1 7.31 16.49 5.60
C PRO A 1 6.50 16.31 6.89
N LYS A 2 5.91 17.35 7.47
CA LYS A 2 4.99 17.18 8.61
C LYS A 2 3.64 16.63 8.11
N PRO A 3 2.82 16.01 8.97
CA PRO A 3 1.47 15.61 8.58
C PRO A 3 0.69 16.86 8.16
N GLU A 4 0.06 16.80 7.00
CA GLU A 4 -0.75 17.89 6.47
C GLU A 4 -2.01 17.30 5.85
N ARG A 5 -3.13 18.03 5.96
CA ARG A 5 -4.38 17.67 5.29
C ARG A 5 -4.75 18.76 4.31
N ILE A 6 -4.89 18.40 3.05
CA ILE A 6 -5.40 19.24 1.96
C ILE A 6 -6.81 18.76 1.63
N ALA A 7 -7.81 19.57 1.97
CA ALA A 7 -9.21 19.30 1.67
C ALA A 7 -9.69 20.21 0.53
N LEU A 8 -10.23 19.61 -0.54
CA LEU A 8 -10.74 20.29 -1.72
C LEU A 8 -12.27 20.14 -1.76
N ASP A 9 -12.97 21.26 -1.60
CA ASP A 9 -14.43 21.28 -1.66
C ASP A 9 -14.93 21.14 -3.10
N LYS A 10 -15.67 20.06 -3.36
CA LYS A 10 -16.28 19.73 -4.64
C LYS A 10 -17.65 19.10 -4.40
N LYS A 11 -18.64 19.48 -5.19
CA LYS A 11 -19.97 18.86 -5.18
C LYS A 11 -19.92 17.48 -5.83
N VAL A 12 -19.38 16.50 -5.10
CA VAL A 12 -19.29 15.08 -5.49
C VAL A 12 -20.11 14.24 -4.53
N THR A 13 -20.63 13.10 -5.01
CA THR A 13 -21.44 12.18 -4.20
C THR A 13 -20.60 11.24 -3.33
N GLN A 14 -19.31 11.10 -3.63
CA GLN A 14 -18.36 10.29 -2.89
C GLN A 14 -17.08 11.08 -2.61
N ALA A 15 -16.60 10.97 -1.38
CA ALA A 15 -15.30 11.46 -0.99
C ALA A 15 -14.21 10.57 -1.58
N ASN A 16 -13.23 11.20 -2.22
CA ASN A 16 -12.02 10.58 -2.72
C ASN A 16 -10.87 10.94 -1.79
N VAL A 17 -10.25 9.94 -1.19
CA VAL A 17 -9.17 10.15 -0.23
C VAL A 17 -7.91 9.46 -0.74
N ALA A 18 -6.81 10.20 -0.72
CA ALA A 18 -5.47 9.69 -0.92
C ALA A 18 -4.59 10.14 0.24
N LEU A 19 -3.83 9.23 0.83
CA LEU A 19 -2.84 9.56 1.83
C LEU A 19 -1.50 8.93 1.48
N GLY A 20 -0.40 9.60 1.80
CA GLY A 20 0.90 9.09 1.42
C GLY A 20 2.07 9.90 1.93
N HIS A 21 3.26 9.35 1.72
CA HIS A 21 4.53 10.01 2.00
C HIS A 21 5.59 9.52 1.00
N VAL A 22 6.79 10.09 1.09
CA VAL A 22 7.94 9.60 0.31
C VAL A 22 8.27 8.19 0.79
N GLY A 23 8.22 7.21 -0.13
CA GLY A 23 8.53 5.81 0.13
C GLY A 23 9.99 5.48 -0.15
N ILE A 24 10.24 4.33 -0.75
CA ILE A 24 11.59 3.78 -0.94
C ILE A 24 12.06 3.84 -2.40
N THR A 25 13.38 3.72 -2.57
CA THR A 25 13.98 3.40 -3.87
C THR A 25 13.84 1.91 -4.15
N ARG A 26 13.94 1.52 -5.43
CA ARG A 26 13.97 0.11 -5.83
C ARG A 26 15.25 -0.60 -5.35
N ALA A 27 16.35 0.12 -5.19
CA ALA A 27 17.62 -0.41 -4.70
C ALA A 27 17.70 -0.51 -3.16
N ASN A 28 16.62 -0.18 -2.44
CA ASN A 28 16.57 -0.34 -1.00
C ASN A 28 16.77 -1.82 -0.63
N PRO A 29 17.67 -2.16 0.33
CA PRO A 29 17.95 -3.54 0.70
C PRO A 29 16.72 -4.30 1.24
N ASP A 30 15.77 -3.59 1.83
CA ASP A 30 14.52 -4.14 2.37
C ASP A 30 13.39 -4.15 1.34
N TYR A 31 13.65 -3.86 0.06
CA TYR A 31 12.63 -3.73 -0.98
C TYR A 31 11.64 -4.91 -1.00
N TYR A 32 12.13 -6.14 -0.91
CA TYR A 32 11.28 -7.33 -0.93
C TYR A 32 10.48 -7.50 0.36
N ALA A 33 11.05 -7.14 1.52
CA ALA A 33 10.30 -7.11 2.77
C ALA A 33 9.19 -6.06 2.72
N VAL A 34 9.43 -4.88 2.13
CA VAL A 34 8.43 -3.84 1.89
C VAL A 34 7.33 -4.31 0.94
N GLN A 35 7.65 -5.07 -0.10
CA GLN A 35 6.64 -5.62 -1.01
C GLN A 35 5.73 -6.63 -0.32
N VAL A 36 6.28 -7.54 0.49
CA VAL A 36 5.50 -8.51 1.29
C VAL A 36 4.65 -7.77 2.33
N MET A 37 5.24 -6.80 3.04
CA MET A 37 4.56 -5.94 4.01
C MET A 37 3.37 -5.20 3.37
N ASN A 38 3.58 -4.58 2.20
CA ASN A 38 2.53 -3.84 1.51
C ASN A 38 1.42 -4.75 0.97
N TYR A 39 1.73 -5.98 0.56
CA TYR A 39 0.72 -6.97 0.20
C TYR A 39 -0.24 -7.24 1.36
N ILE A 40 0.30 -7.47 2.56
CA ILE A 40 -0.49 -7.70 3.78
C ILE A 40 -1.30 -6.46 4.15
N LEU A 41 -0.69 -5.28 4.07
CA LEU A 41 -1.35 -4.02 4.44
C LEU A 41 -2.55 -3.70 3.54
N GLY A 42 -2.36 -3.66 2.22
CA GLY A 42 -3.38 -3.14 1.31
C GLY A 42 -3.24 -3.47 -0.17
N ALA A 43 -2.16 -4.10 -0.62
CA ALA A 43 -2.02 -4.52 -2.02
C ALA A 43 -2.59 -5.92 -2.31
N GLY A 44 -2.88 -6.72 -1.29
CA GLY A 44 -3.44 -8.08 -1.42
C GLY A 44 -4.93 -8.17 -1.72
N GLY A 45 -5.59 -7.05 -2.06
CA GLY A 45 -7.03 -7.03 -2.31
C GLY A 45 -7.82 -7.48 -1.08
N PHE A 46 -8.81 -8.34 -1.27
CA PHE A 46 -9.69 -8.84 -0.19
C PHE A 46 -8.96 -9.57 0.95
N GLY A 47 -7.72 -10.03 0.73
CA GLY A 47 -6.91 -10.65 1.78
C GLY A 47 -6.04 -9.68 2.58
N SER A 48 -6.15 -8.36 2.34
CA SER A 48 -5.35 -7.34 3.02
C SER A 48 -6.06 -6.73 4.22
N ARG A 49 -5.29 -6.28 5.23
CA ARG A 49 -5.83 -5.69 6.46
C ARG A 49 -6.72 -4.47 6.22
N LEU A 50 -6.37 -3.63 5.24
CA LEU A 50 -7.17 -2.47 4.89
C LEU A 50 -8.53 -2.87 4.33
N MET A 51 -8.58 -3.84 3.41
CA MET A 51 -9.86 -4.31 2.87
C MET A 51 -10.68 -5.03 3.94
N ASP A 52 -10.08 -5.92 4.73
CA ASP A 52 -10.76 -6.63 5.80
C ASP A 52 -11.41 -5.66 6.80
N LYS A 53 -10.63 -4.70 7.32
CA LYS A 53 -11.16 -3.77 8.32
C LYS A 53 -12.16 -2.76 7.74
N ILE A 54 -11.80 -2.07 6.65
CA ILE A 54 -12.56 -0.90 6.20
C ILE A 54 -13.75 -1.30 5.33
N ARG A 55 -13.62 -2.37 4.54
CA ARG A 55 -14.69 -2.88 3.67
C ARG A 55 -15.50 -3.98 4.35
N GLU A 56 -14.88 -5.07 4.82
CA GLU A 56 -15.63 -6.23 5.31
C GLU A 56 -16.28 -5.96 6.67
N GLU A 57 -15.51 -5.46 7.65
CA GLU A 57 -16.05 -5.21 8.99
C GLU A 57 -16.91 -3.95 9.08
N LEU A 58 -16.43 -2.84 8.49
CA LEU A 58 -17.07 -1.52 8.68
C LEU A 58 -17.98 -1.09 7.52
N GLY A 59 -17.87 -1.72 6.34
CA GLY A 59 -18.72 -1.38 5.19
C GLY A 59 -18.58 0.06 4.68
N LEU A 60 -17.46 0.74 4.96
CA LEU A 60 -17.30 2.17 4.66
C LEU A 60 -16.89 2.42 3.21
N VAL A 61 -16.21 1.48 2.58
CA VAL A 61 -15.62 1.63 1.24
C VAL A 61 -16.01 0.47 0.35
N TYR A 62 -16.06 0.70 -0.96
CA TYR A 62 -16.05 -0.40 -1.92
C TYR A 62 -14.63 -0.96 -2.11
N HIS A 63 -13.63 -0.07 -2.10
CA HIS A 63 -12.23 -0.40 -2.27
C HIS A 63 -11.35 0.54 -1.43
N VAL A 64 -10.32 -0.06 -0.81
CA VAL A 64 -9.17 0.63 -0.22
C VAL A 64 -7.93 -0.19 -0.56
N GLY A 65 -6.81 0.48 -0.84
CA GLY A 65 -5.58 -0.23 -1.15
C GLY A 65 -4.34 0.63 -0.96
N SER A 66 -3.20 -0.04 -0.79
CA SER A 66 -1.90 0.60 -0.57
C SER A 66 -0.87 0.20 -1.63
N SER A 67 0.03 1.11 -1.95
CA SER A 67 1.11 0.85 -2.92
C SER A 67 2.41 1.52 -2.52
N PHE A 68 3.53 0.83 -2.74
CA PHE A 68 4.86 1.41 -2.79
C PHE A 68 5.32 1.48 -4.24
N SER A 69 5.34 2.68 -4.81
CA SER A 69 5.79 2.92 -6.18
C SER A 69 7.31 3.11 -6.22
N ALA A 70 8.09 2.09 -5.88
CA ALA A 70 9.55 2.19 -5.85
C ALA A 70 10.15 2.46 -7.24
N ARG A 71 11.03 3.46 -7.33
CA ARG A 71 11.68 3.89 -8.58
C ARG A 71 13.20 3.98 -8.36
N LYS A 72 13.95 4.49 -9.35
CA LYS A 72 15.38 4.80 -9.20
C LYS A 72 15.63 5.76 -8.02
N HIS A 73 14.77 6.78 -7.89
CA HIS A 73 14.68 7.62 -6.70
C HIS A 73 13.49 7.19 -5.83
N ALA A 74 13.43 7.71 -4.60
CA ALA A 74 12.36 7.39 -3.67
C ALA A 74 11.01 7.78 -4.29
N GLY A 75 10.19 6.78 -4.59
CA GLY A 75 8.83 6.98 -5.09
C GLY A 75 7.82 6.96 -3.94
N PRO A 76 6.55 7.32 -4.18
CA PRO A 76 5.59 7.48 -3.10
C PRO A 76 5.12 6.15 -2.52
N PHE A 77 4.88 6.14 -1.22
CA PHE A 77 3.89 5.27 -0.59
C PHE A 77 2.53 5.97 -0.65
N THR A 78 1.49 5.24 -1.07
CA THR A 78 0.13 5.79 -1.17
C THR A 78 -0.89 4.79 -0.65
N VAL A 79 -1.90 5.26 0.07
CA VAL A 79 -3.16 4.56 0.32
C VAL A 79 -4.29 5.37 -0.29
N SER A 80 -5.19 4.71 -1.00
CA SER A 80 -6.32 5.35 -1.67
C SER A 80 -7.63 4.63 -1.33
N LEU A 81 -8.69 5.41 -1.12
CA LEU A 81 -10.04 4.90 -0.87
C LEU A 81 -11.11 5.87 -1.36
N GLN A 82 -12.31 5.33 -1.57
CA GLN A 82 -13.52 6.08 -1.92
C GLN A 82 -14.66 5.68 -0.98
N THR A 83 -15.37 6.68 -0.45
CA THR A 83 -16.46 6.47 0.51
C THR A 83 -17.54 7.53 0.36
N LYS A 84 -18.67 7.38 1.05
CA LYS A 84 -19.70 8.41 1.14
C LYS A 84 -19.12 9.64 1.86
N ASN A 85 -19.57 10.84 1.52
CA ASN A 85 -19.04 12.05 2.16
C ASN A 85 -19.17 11.95 3.69
N GLU A 86 -20.34 11.56 4.19
CA GLU A 86 -20.65 11.46 5.62
C GLU A 86 -19.74 10.49 6.39
N SER A 87 -19.15 9.52 5.68
CA SER A 87 -18.26 8.50 6.24
C SER A 87 -16.77 8.83 6.04
N ALA A 88 -16.42 9.93 5.38
CA ALA A 88 -15.05 10.25 4.97
C ALA A 88 -14.08 10.37 6.16
N THR A 89 -14.49 11.09 7.20
CA THR A 89 -13.67 11.26 8.41
C THR A 89 -13.42 9.92 9.10
N GLN A 90 -14.48 9.11 9.28
CA GLN A 90 -14.36 7.80 9.90
C GLN A 90 -13.46 6.85 9.08
N ALA A 91 -13.65 6.78 7.76
CA ALA A 91 -12.86 5.91 6.90
C ALA A 91 -11.37 6.27 6.92
N LEU A 92 -11.06 7.58 6.96
CA LEU A 92 -9.69 8.08 7.05
C LEU A 92 -9.05 7.73 8.41
N ASP A 93 -9.76 7.95 9.52
CA ASP A 93 -9.26 7.65 10.86
C ASP A 93 -9.02 6.15 11.06
N GLU A 94 -9.95 5.31 10.60
CA GLU A 94 -9.81 3.84 10.65
C GLU A 94 -8.65 3.34 9.78
N THR A 95 -8.45 3.95 8.60
CA THR A 95 -7.28 3.64 7.75
C THR A 95 -5.97 3.93 8.47
N MET A 96 -5.86 5.10 9.12
CA MET A 96 -4.68 5.46 9.92
C MET A 96 -4.49 4.52 11.13
N GLN A 97 -5.58 4.07 11.77
CA GLN A 97 -5.51 3.10 12.86
C GLN A 97 -5.02 1.72 12.41
N VAL A 98 -5.45 1.24 11.24
CA VAL A 98 -4.95 -0.03 10.68
C VAL A 98 -3.45 0.04 10.42
N ILE A 99 -2.98 1.12 9.79
CA ILE A 99 -1.55 1.34 9.54
C ILE A 99 -0.78 1.38 10.86
N ARG A 100 -1.27 2.13 11.86
CA ARG A 100 -0.65 2.22 13.20
C ARG A 100 -0.54 0.85 13.87
N ARG A 101 -1.64 0.10 13.96
CA ARG A 101 -1.63 -1.25 14.54
C ARG A 101 -0.65 -2.16 13.82
N PHE A 102 -0.58 -2.09 12.49
CA PHE A 102 0.36 -2.91 11.73
C PHE A 102 1.83 -2.54 12.03
N THR A 103 2.15 -1.26 12.23
CA THR A 103 3.50 -0.84 12.67
C THR A 103 3.85 -1.32 14.08
N GLU A 104 2.86 -1.40 14.98
CA GLU A 104 3.04 -1.79 16.38
C GLU A 104 3.15 -3.32 16.50
N GLU A 105 2.20 -4.05 15.92
CA GLU A 105 1.99 -5.48 16.11
C GLU A 105 2.72 -6.35 15.06
N GLY A 106 2.92 -5.82 13.85
CA GLY A 106 3.47 -6.58 12.73
C GLY A 106 2.50 -7.61 12.13
N PRO A 107 2.96 -8.41 11.16
CA PRO A 107 2.17 -9.47 10.54
C PRO A 107 2.07 -10.71 11.43
N THR A 108 0.99 -11.46 11.26
CA THR A 108 0.87 -12.84 11.74
C THR A 108 1.57 -13.81 10.78
N ASP A 109 1.88 -15.03 11.26
CA ASP A 109 2.48 -16.07 10.40
C ASP A 109 1.55 -16.44 9.22
N LYS A 110 0.23 -16.48 9.47
CA LYS A 110 -0.77 -16.76 8.44
C LYS A 110 -0.76 -15.70 7.33
N GLU A 111 -0.68 -14.42 7.70
CA GLU A 111 -0.60 -13.33 6.72
C GLU A 111 0.70 -13.38 5.92
N LEU A 112 1.83 -13.67 6.58
CA LEU A 112 3.11 -13.82 5.91
C LEU A 112 3.08 -14.95 4.87
N GLU A 113 2.59 -16.12 5.25
CA GLU A 113 2.52 -17.28 4.35
C GLU A 113 1.55 -17.04 3.19
N ALA A 114 0.40 -16.41 3.44
CA ALA A 114 -0.54 -16.03 2.38
C ALA A 114 0.10 -15.02 1.40
N ALA A 115 0.82 -14.03 1.92
CA ALA A 115 1.51 -13.03 1.10
C ALA A 115 2.61 -13.65 0.22
N LYS A 116 3.46 -14.48 0.82
CA LYS A 116 4.52 -15.19 0.09
C LYS A 116 3.93 -16.09 -0.99
N SER A 117 2.95 -16.92 -0.62
CA SER A 117 2.30 -17.84 -1.55
C SER A 117 1.72 -17.09 -2.75
N TYR A 118 0.98 -16.01 -2.51
CA TYR A 118 0.44 -15.22 -3.62
C TYR A 118 1.53 -14.60 -4.48
N LEU A 119 2.51 -13.92 -3.88
CA LEU A 119 3.56 -13.21 -4.62
C LEU A 119 4.38 -14.17 -5.48
N ILE A 120 4.71 -15.35 -4.96
CA ILE A 120 5.44 -16.39 -5.69
C ILE A 120 4.57 -16.97 -6.81
N ASN A 121 3.34 -17.40 -6.50
CA ASN A 121 2.49 -18.11 -7.46
C ASN A 121 1.91 -17.21 -8.56
N SER A 122 1.79 -15.90 -8.30
CA SER A 122 1.35 -14.92 -9.31
C SER A 122 2.48 -14.40 -10.19
N PHE A 123 3.75 -14.57 -9.80
CA PHE A 123 4.89 -14.07 -10.58
C PHE A 123 4.96 -14.66 -12.01
N PRO A 124 4.74 -15.97 -12.24
CA PRO A 124 4.76 -16.54 -13.59
C PRO A 124 3.78 -15.86 -14.55
N LEU A 125 2.68 -15.29 -14.05
CA LEU A 125 1.71 -14.54 -14.88
C LEU A 125 2.35 -13.33 -15.57
N ARG A 126 3.49 -12.84 -15.06
CA ARG A 126 4.28 -11.76 -15.69
C ARG A 126 5.13 -12.23 -16.87
N LEU A 127 5.04 -13.50 -17.25
CA LEU A 127 5.84 -14.13 -18.31
C LEU A 127 4.98 -14.86 -19.36
N VAL A 128 3.64 -14.80 -19.25
CA VAL A 128 2.73 -15.61 -20.06
C VAL A 128 2.62 -15.12 -21.49
N SER A 129 2.67 -13.81 -21.73
CA SER A 129 2.60 -13.23 -23.07
C SER A 129 3.81 -12.35 -23.41
N ASN A 130 4.01 -12.10 -24.72
CA ASN A 130 5.03 -11.17 -25.20
C ASN A 130 4.88 -9.77 -24.59
N ARG A 131 3.65 -9.34 -24.27
CA ARG A 131 3.39 -8.06 -23.60
C ARG A 131 3.87 -8.07 -22.15
N ASP A 132 3.69 -9.17 -21.44
CA ASP A 132 4.11 -9.28 -20.04
C ASP A 132 5.63 -9.31 -19.96
N VAL A 133 6.27 -10.11 -20.83
CA VAL A 133 7.73 -10.17 -20.95
C VAL A 133 8.32 -8.81 -21.34
N SER A 134 7.74 -8.12 -22.33
CA SER A 134 8.21 -6.79 -22.74
C SER A 134 8.00 -5.71 -21.67
N SER A 135 7.09 -5.94 -20.72
CA SER A 135 6.91 -5.07 -19.54
C SER A 135 7.93 -5.36 -18.43
N LEU A 136 8.39 -6.61 -18.31
CA LEU A 136 9.33 -7.03 -17.28
C LEU A 136 10.81 -6.78 -17.66
N LEU A 137 11.20 -7.06 -18.91
CA LEU A 137 12.61 -6.94 -19.34
C LEU A 137 13.20 -5.54 -19.10
N PRO A 138 12.51 -4.43 -19.40
CA PRO A 138 13.05 -3.10 -19.10
C PRO A 138 13.24 -2.86 -17.60
N VAL A 139 12.39 -3.45 -16.75
CA VAL A 139 12.51 -3.35 -15.29
C VAL A 139 13.73 -4.12 -14.79
N ILE A 140 13.99 -5.31 -15.35
CA ILE A 140 15.18 -6.11 -15.03
C ILE A 140 16.45 -5.36 -15.41
N GLU A 141 16.52 -4.83 -16.63
CA GLU A 141 17.69 -4.11 -17.13
C GLU A 141 17.92 -2.80 -16.37
N PHE A 142 16.88 -1.95 -16.27
CA PHE A 142 16.99 -0.63 -15.67
C PHE A 142 17.35 -0.65 -14.18
N HIS A 143 17.02 -1.74 -13.49
CA HIS A 143 17.35 -1.94 -12.08
C HIS A 143 18.47 -2.96 -11.86
N GLU A 144 19.16 -3.38 -12.93
CA GLU A 144 20.32 -4.29 -12.88
C GLU A 144 20.02 -5.58 -12.09
N LEU A 145 18.82 -6.12 -12.26
CA LEU A 145 18.35 -7.25 -11.44
C LEU A 145 18.98 -8.59 -11.84
N GLY A 146 19.59 -8.69 -13.03
CA GLY A 146 20.07 -9.93 -13.63
C GLY A 146 18.97 -10.68 -14.38
N LEU A 147 19.33 -11.31 -15.51
CA LEU A 147 18.37 -12.05 -16.36
C LEU A 147 17.80 -13.31 -15.66
N ASP A 148 18.50 -13.81 -14.65
CA ASP A 148 18.07 -14.91 -13.77
C ASP A 148 17.08 -14.46 -12.68
N TYR A 149 16.69 -13.18 -12.67
CA TYR A 149 15.77 -12.63 -11.68
C TYR A 149 14.44 -13.39 -11.57
N PRO A 150 13.79 -13.79 -12.68
CA PRO A 150 12.59 -14.63 -12.60
C PRO A 150 12.78 -15.93 -11.82
N ASP A 151 13.94 -16.58 -11.98
CA ASP A 151 14.25 -17.85 -11.34
C ASP A 151 14.58 -17.67 -9.85
N ARG A 152 15.23 -16.56 -9.49
CA ARG A 152 15.55 -16.23 -8.09
C ARG A 152 14.38 -15.66 -7.30
N TYR A 153 13.38 -15.07 -7.95
CA TYR A 153 12.28 -14.37 -7.28
C TYR A 153 11.55 -15.22 -6.24
N PRO A 154 11.20 -16.50 -6.50
CA PRO A 154 10.59 -17.37 -5.50
C PRO A 154 11.44 -17.54 -4.23
N THR A 155 12.76 -17.74 -4.38
CA THR A 155 13.68 -17.88 -3.26
C THR A 155 13.81 -16.58 -2.48
N ILE A 156 13.87 -15.44 -3.17
CA ILE A 156 13.94 -14.11 -2.54
C ILE A 156 12.71 -13.87 -1.66
N ILE A 157 11.51 -14.06 -2.20
CA ILE A 157 10.25 -13.86 -1.45
C ILE A 157 10.08 -14.92 -0.36
N GLY A 158 10.40 -16.19 -0.65
CA GLY A 158 10.29 -17.28 0.31
C GLY A 158 11.18 -17.09 1.54
N GLY A 159 12.36 -16.46 1.36
CA GLY A 159 13.31 -16.17 2.43
C GLY A 159 12.93 -14.99 3.34
N ILE A 160 11.90 -14.20 3.02
CA ILE A 160 11.50 -13.06 3.85
C ILE A 160 10.93 -13.54 5.19
N THR A 161 11.44 -13.05 6.30
CA THR A 161 10.94 -13.42 7.63
C THR A 161 9.87 -12.48 8.14
N ARG A 162 9.12 -12.92 9.14
CA ARG A 162 8.12 -12.10 9.84
C ARG A 162 8.74 -10.85 10.45
N GLU A 163 9.93 -11.01 11.03
CA GLU A 163 10.70 -9.95 11.68
C GLU A 163 11.14 -8.89 10.65
N GLN A 164 11.55 -9.31 9.44
CA GLN A 164 11.87 -8.38 8.36
C GLN A 164 10.65 -7.60 7.89
N VAL A 165 9.48 -8.23 7.80
CA VAL A 165 8.23 -7.56 7.44
C VAL A 165 7.80 -6.57 8.53
N HIS A 166 7.91 -6.94 9.81
CA HIS A 166 7.61 -6.03 10.92
C HIS A 166 8.58 -4.85 10.97
N ALA A 167 9.88 -5.11 10.79
CA ALA A 167 10.89 -4.07 10.67
C ALA A 167 10.60 -3.13 9.49
N ALA A 168 10.21 -3.68 8.34
CA ALA A 168 9.81 -2.88 7.19
C ALA A 168 8.59 -1.99 7.48
N ALA A 169 7.59 -2.50 8.21
CA ALA A 169 6.44 -1.69 8.63
C ALA A 169 6.90 -0.51 9.51
N LYS A 170 7.75 -0.76 10.52
CA LYS A 170 8.27 0.30 11.41
C LYS A 170 9.16 1.32 10.69
N ASN A 171 9.99 0.84 9.76
CA ASN A 171 10.99 1.68 9.09
C ASN A 171 10.43 2.47 7.92
N TYR A 172 9.34 2.02 7.29
CA TYR A 172 8.87 2.58 6.02
C TYR A 172 7.40 3.03 6.01
N LEU A 173 6.65 2.87 7.11
CA LEU A 173 5.32 3.49 7.25
C LEU A 173 5.43 4.69 8.20
N HIS A 174 5.54 5.88 7.62
CA HIS A 174 5.76 7.13 8.36
C HIS A 174 4.43 7.86 8.61
N LEU A 175 3.71 7.46 9.67
CA LEU A 175 2.44 8.08 10.04
C LEU A 175 2.57 9.58 10.34
N ASP A 176 3.73 10.00 10.85
CA ASP A 176 4.10 11.38 11.17
C ASP A 176 4.50 12.20 9.94
N GLN A 177 4.52 11.62 8.75
CA GLN A 177 4.84 12.30 7.49
C GLN A 177 3.73 12.19 6.46
N MET A 178 2.56 11.69 6.87
CA MET A 178 1.44 11.40 5.99
C MET A 178 0.76 12.68 5.52
N LEU A 179 0.86 12.97 4.23
CA LEU A 179 0.00 13.95 3.55
C LEU A 179 -1.35 13.30 3.30
N GLN A 180 -2.43 13.97 3.65
CA GLN A 180 -3.81 13.53 3.42
C GLN A 180 -4.47 14.48 2.43
N VAL A 181 -4.91 13.96 1.29
CA VAL A 181 -5.66 14.73 0.28
C VAL A 181 -7.08 14.18 0.22
N VAL A 182 -8.06 15.06 0.41
CA VAL A 182 -9.48 14.73 0.39
C VAL A 182 -10.18 15.60 -0.65
N VAL A 183 -10.90 14.98 -1.56
CA VAL A 183 -11.82 15.66 -2.49
C VAL A 183 -13.23 15.20 -2.18
N ALA A 184 -14.06 16.08 -1.63
CA ALA A 184 -15.39 15.74 -1.10
C ALA A 184 -16.31 16.97 -1.08
N ASP A 185 -17.61 16.74 -0.86
CA ASP A 185 -18.47 17.81 -0.33
C ASP A 185 -18.09 17.99 1.15
N LEU A 186 -17.34 19.06 1.46
CA LEU A 186 -16.73 19.20 2.79
C LEU A 186 -17.76 19.47 3.89
N ALA A 187 -18.93 20.02 3.53
CA ALA A 187 -20.01 20.23 4.47
C ALA A 187 -20.61 18.89 4.92
N GLN A 188 -20.82 17.96 3.98
CA GLN A 188 -21.28 16.61 4.29
C GLN A 188 -20.20 15.76 4.98
N ALA A 189 -18.93 15.97 4.63
CA ALA A 189 -17.82 15.17 5.16
C ALA A 189 -17.40 15.51 6.59
N GLY A 190 -17.89 16.62 7.15
CA GLY A 190 -17.39 17.14 8.43
C GLY A 190 -15.93 17.59 8.36
N LEU A 191 -15.43 17.86 7.15
CA LEU A 191 -14.04 18.24 6.85
C LEU A 191 -13.92 19.69 6.37
N ALA A 192 -14.99 20.48 6.50
CA ALA A 192 -14.92 21.91 6.24
C ALA A 192 -13.85 22.54 7.13
N ASN A 193 -12.94 23.32 6.53
CA ASN A 193 -11.98 24.11 7.29
C ASN A 193 -12.77 24.98 8.27
N LYS A 194 -12.57 24.77 9.58
CA LYS A 194 -13.01 25.75 10.56
C LYS A 194 -12.23 27.05 10.30
N PRO A 195 -12.90 28.21 10.34
CA PRO A 195 -12.25 29.51 10.14
C PRO A 195 -11.13 29.75 11.14
#